data_AF-C7DHF8-F1
#
_entry.id   AF-C7DHF8-F1
#
_cell.length_a   1.000
_cell.length_b   1.000
_cell.length_c   1.000
_cell.angle_alpha   90.00
_cell.angle_beta   90.00
_cell.angle_gamma   90.00
#
_symmetry.space_group_name_H-M   'P 1'
#
loop_
_entity.id
_entity.type
_entity.pdbx_description
1 polymer ?
#
loop_
_entity_poly.entity_id
_entity_poly.type
_entity_poly.pdbx_seq_one_letter_code
_entity_poly.pdbx_strand_id
1 'polypeptide(L)'
;MWQCQVPSAKTGHWTSSGHTLRNTVSSSPAAGQGGWQKAGLDSGVLLLGWLFGTIIYPIIYIFPAYAANGAPVIFGGGRPLDMGRKLRGKRVFGDHKTIRGTVSGAVCGVLAGAIEAPFFPYMLAIAVALTAGAIFGDLFGSFMKRRMGHNPGAQVPVLDQYGFFIFAMLAAFPLGHLPDLYGIVFIIILTGALHVLTNMGAHRLRLKEVPW
;
A
#
# COMPACT_ATOMS: atom_id res chain seq x y z
N MET A 1 -36.25 -36.72 -6.85
CA MET A 1 -37.61 -36.16 -6.99
C MET A 1 -37.42 -34.66 -7.23
N TRP A 2 -37.29 -34.12 -8.44
CA TRP A 2 -38.27 -34.03 -9.54
C TRP A 2 -39.70 -33.80 -9.04
N GLN A 3 -40.18 -32.55 -9.08
CA GLN A 3 -41.15 -32.08 -10.09
C GLN A 3 -41.44 -30.57 -9.95
N CYS A 4 -41.30 -29.87 -11.08
CA CYS A 4 -41.98 -28.60 -11.35
C CYS A 4 -43.48 -28.85 -11.49
N GLN A 5 -44.32 -27.94 -10.98
CA GLN A 5 -45.74 -27.86 -11.35
C GLN A 5 -46.10 -26.43 -11.74
N VAL A 6 -46.57 -26.30 -12.98
CA VAL A 6 -47.16 -25.08 -13.58
C VAL A 6 -48.68 -25.28 -13.58
N PRO A 7 -49.50 -24.30 -13.17
CA PRO A 7 -50.93 -24.33 -13.45
C PRO A 7 -51.30 -23.46 -14.66
N SER A 8 -51.65 -24.16 -15.74
CA SER A 8 -52.76 -23.95 -16.70
C SER A 8 -53.35 -22.54 -16.89
N ALA A 9 -53.23 -22.04 -18.12
CA ALA A 9 -54.00 -20.93 -18.67
C ALA A 9 -55.49 -21.31 -18.81
N LYS A 10 -56.37 -20.52 -18.19
CA LYS A 10 -57.82 -20.58 -18.46
C LYS A 10 -58.19 -19.45 -19.42
N THR A 11 -58.73 -19.86 -20.56
CA THR A 11 -59.38 -19.04 -21.57
C THR A 11 -60.68 -18.47 -21.01
N GLY A 12 -60.75 -17.14 -20.86
CA GLY A 12 -61.96 -16.41 -20.47
C GLY A 12 -62.65 -15.83 -21.70
N HIS A 13 -63.90 -16.23 -21.90
CA HIS A 13 -64.82 -15.70 -22.90
C HIS A 13 -65.05 -14.18 -22.76
N TRP A 14 -65.04 -13.47 -23.88
CA TRP A 14 -65.49 -12.08 -23.97
C TRP A 14 -67.01 -12.04 -24.18
N THR A 15 -67.74 -11.50 -23.21
CA THR A 15 -69.13 -11.05 -23.40
C THR A 15 -69.18 -9.53 -23.29
N SER A 16 -69.72 -8.92 -24.35
CA SER A 16 -69.97 -7.48 -24.47
C SER A 16 -71.28 -7.11 -23.80
N SER A 17 -71.25 -6.16 -22.87
CA SER A 17 -72.45 -5.40 -22.48
C SER A 17 -72.00 -4.06 -21.88
N GLY A 18 -72.32 -2.99 -22.60
CA GLY A 18 -71.96 -1.63 -22.24
C GLY A 18 -72.76 -1.12 -21.05
N HIS A 19 -72.07 -0.40 -20.16
CA HIS A 19 -72.69 0.60 -19.29
C HIS A 19 -71.71 1.77 -19.12
N THR A 20 -72.15 2.92 -19.59
CA THR A 20 -71.59 4.26 -19.37
C THR A 20 -71.53 4.60 -17.89
N LEU A 21 -70.33 4.79 -17.32
CA LEU A 21 -70.14 5.48 -16.05
C LEU A 21 -68.89 6.37 -16.07
N ARG A 22 -69.15 7.67 -16.21
CA ARG A 22 -68.44 8.86 -15.70
C ARG A 22 -66.91 8.80 -15.59
N ASN A 23 -66.27 9.60 -16.45
CA ASN A 23 -64.92 10.13 -16.25
C ASN A 23 -64.84 10.89 -14.91
N THR A 24 -64.32 10.27 -13.87
CA THR A 24 -63.67 10.97 -12.77
C THR A 24 -62.22 11.18 -13.20
N VAL A 25 -61.89 12.41 -13.57
CA VAL A 25 -60.50 12.87 -13.69
C VAL A 25 -59.87 12.71 -12.30
N SER A 26 -59.15 11.61 -12.09
CA SER A 26 -58.21 11.52 -10.99
C SER A 26 -57.06 12.47 -11.33
N SER A 27 -57.03 13.61 -10.64
CA SER A 27 -55.86 14.48 -10.59
C SER A 27 -54.64 13.61 -10.26
N SER A 28 -53.73 13.45 -11.23
CA SER A 28 -52.39 12.93 -10.98
C SER A 28 -51.81 13.70 -9.79
N PRO A 29 -51.31 13.04 -8.73
CA PRO A 29 -50.43 13.74 -7.82
C PRO A 29 -49.21 14.13 -8.65
N ALA A 30 -48.94 15.43 -8.68
CA ALA A 30 -47.78 16.02 -9.31
C ALA A 30 -46.57 15.13 -9.07
N ALA A 31 -45.87 14.78 -10.15
CA ALA A 31 -44.56 14.14 -10.10
C ALA A 31 -43.71 14.91 -9.09
N GLY A 32 -43.54 14.34 -7.90
CA GLY A 32 -42.70 14.89 -6.85
C GLY A 32 -41.29 14.93 -7.38
N GLN A 33 -40.88 16.10 -7.86
CA GLN A 33 -39.50 16.50 -8.07
C GLN A 33 -38.78 16.60 -6.71
N GLY A 34 -38.67 15.49 -5.99
CA GLY A 34 -38.27 15.53 -4.58
C GLY A 34 -37.71 14.24 -4.00
N GLY A 35 -37.25 13.29 -4.83
CA GLY A 35 -36.79 11.99 -4.34
C GLY A 35 -35.30 11.69 -4.45
N TRP A 36 -34.57 12.35 -5.36
CA TRP A 36 -33.21 11.94 -5.73
C TRP A 36 -32.13 13.02 -5.58
N GLN A 37 -32.48 14.18 -5.00
CA GLN A 37 -31.60 15.37 -4.96
C GLN A 37 -30.86 15.61 -3.64
N LYS A 38 -30.91 14.71 -2.65
CA LYS A 38 -30.22 14.90 -1.36
C LYS A 38 -29.61 13.65 -0.75
N ALA A 39 -28.79 12.94 -1.52
CA ALA A 39 -27.64 12.25 -0.93
C ALA A 39 -26.37 13.06 -1.25
N GLY A 40 -26.40 14.36 -0.93
CA GLY A 40 -25.18 15.17 -0.94
C GLY A 40 -24.34 14.71 0.24
N LEU A 41 -23.30 13.91 -0.02
CA LEU A 41 -22.26 13.68 0.97
C LEU A 41 -21.76 15.07 1.40
N ASP A 42 -21.76 15.34 2.71
CA ASP A 42 -21.31 16.62 3.22
C ASP A 42 -19.84 16.84 2.85
N SER A 43 -19.49 18.09 2.56
CA SER A 43 -18.13 18.49 2.20
C SER A 43 -17.10 18.07 3.26
N GLY A 44 -17.55 17.92 4.52
CA GLY A 44 -16.76 17.41 5.63
C GLY A 44 -16.39 15.94 5.47
N VAL A 45 -17.34 15.05 5.25
CA VAL A 45 -17.07 13.62 4.96
C VAL A 45 -16.23 13.44 3.71
N LEU A 46 -16.44 14.25 2.66
CA LEU A 46 -15.59 14.22 1.47
C LEU A 46 -14.14 14.61 1.78
N LEU A 47 -13.95 15.66 2.58
CA LEU A 47 -12.62 16.09 3.02
C LEU A 47 -11.94 15.02 3.88
N LEU A 48 -12.66 14.43 4.84
CA LEU A 48 -12.12 13.37 5.70
C LEU A 48 -11.72 12.13 4.91
N GLY A 49 -12.55 11.70 3.95
CA GLY A 49 -12.22 10.59 3.06
C GLY A 49 -10.98 10.88 2.22
N TRP A 50 -10.87 12.11 1.69
CA TRP A 50 -9.70 12.53 0.93
C TRP A 50 -8.42 12.56 1.76
N LEU A 51 -8.47 13.13 2.98
CA LEU A 51 -7.33 13.15 3.91
C LEU A 51 -6.90 11.74 4.31
N PHE A 52 -7.87 10.86 4.57
CA PHE A 52 -7.58 9.46 4.88
C PHE A 52 -6.87 8.78 3.72
N GLY A 53 -7.40 8.88 2.50
CA GLY A 53 -6.80 8.24 1.31
C GLY A 53 -5.43 8.80 0.92
N THR A 54 -5.23 10.11 1.09
CA THR A 54 -4.00 10.80 0.66
C THR A 54 -2.87 10.75 1.69
N ILE A 55 -3.20 10.71 2.99
CA ILE A 55 -2.20 10.88 4.06
C ILE A 55 -2.14 9.65 4.96
N ILE A 56 -3.26 9.23 5.53
CA ILE A 56 -3.27 8.20 6.58
C ILE A 56 -3.06 6.81 5.97
N TYR A 57 -3.84 6.48 4.94
CA TYR A 57 -3.78 5.19 4.28
C TYR A 57 -2.41 4.88 3.68
N PRO A 58 -1.73 5.81 2.97
CA PRO A 58 -0.41 5.54 2.40
C PRO A 58 0.67 5.35 3.47
N ILE A 59 0.56 6.02 4.63
CA ILE A 59 1.46 5.80 5.77
C ILE A 59 1.29 4.37 6.30
N ILE A 60 0.05 3.94 6.54
CA ILE A 60 -0.25 2.57 6.96
C ILE A 60 0.30 1.60 5.91
N TYR A 61 -0.01 1.83 4.63
CA TYR A 61 0.42 0.96 3.56
C TYR A 61 1.94 0.79 3.50
N ILE A 62 2.74 1.86 3.61
CA ILE A 62 4.20 1.76 3.48
C ILE A 62 4.92 1.39 4.77
N PHE A 63 4.26 1.46 5.93
CA PHE A 63 4.88 1.27 7.24
C PHE A 63 5.65 -0.06 7.39
N PRO A 64 5.15 -1.22 6.92
CA PRO A 64 5.92 -2.47 6.94
C PRO A 64 7.27 -2.38 6.20
N ALA A 65 7.30 -1.70 5.06
CA ALA A 65 8.53 -1.50 4.28
C ALA A 65 9.52 -0.57 5.01
N TYR A 66 9.03 0.51 5.63
CA TYR A 66 9.87 1.40 6.44
C TYR A 66 10.43 0.68 7.66
N ALA A 67 9.62 -0.12 8.36
CA ALA A 67 10.07 -0.94 9.48
C ALA A 67 11.15 -1.94 9.05
N ALA A 68 10.95 -2.61 7.91
CA ALA A 68 11.91 -3.56 7.37
C ALA A 68 13.25 -2.92 6.98
N ASN A 69 13.21 -1.74 6.37
CA ASN A 69 14.41 -1.01 5.95
C ASN A 69 15.14 -0.33 7.12
N GLY A 70 14.40 0.16 8.12
CA GLY A 70 14.95 0.87 9.28
C GLY A 70 15.52 -0.05 10.36
N ALA A 71 14.90 -1.21 10.61
CA ALA A 71 15.31 -2.14 11.66
C ALA A 71 16.80 -2.59 11.62
N PRO A 72 17.42 -2.86 10.44
CA PRO A 72 18.84 -3.16 10.34
C PRO A 72 19.77 -2.10 10.94
N VAL A 73 19.36 -0.82 10.98
CA VAL A 73 20.16 0.27 11.55
C VAL A 73 20.30 0.11 13.07
N ILE A 74 19.25 -0.36 13.74
CA ILE A 74 19.21 -0.50 15.20
C ILE A 74 19.68 -1.90 15.63
N PHE A 75 19.21 -2.94 14.95
CA PHE A 75 19.38 -4.33 15.38
C PHE A 75 20.41 -5.13 14.55
N GLY A 76 20.95 -4.52 13.50
CA GLY A 76 21.87 -5.16 12.57
C GLY A 76 23.31 -5.31 13.09
N GLY A 77 24.27 -5.27 12.17
CA GLY A 77 25.67 -5.58 12.45
C GLY A 77 25.98 -7.09 12.48
N GLY A 78 27.19 -7.44 12.90
CA GLY A 78 27.67 -8.82 12.91
C GLY A 78 28.09 -9.33 11.52
N ARG A 79 27.86 -10.63 11.26
CA ARG A 79 28.39 -11.32 10.08
C ARG A 79 27.79 -10.76 8.77
N PRO A 80 28.62 -10.41 7.77
CA PRO A 80 28.15 -10.02 6.45
C PRO A 80 27.29 -11.11 5.80
N LEU A 81 26.20 -10.71 5.15
CA LEU A 81 25.25 -11.59 4.48
C LEU A 81 25.91 -12.33 3.31
N ASP A 82 26.82 -11.67 2.60
CA ASP A 82 27.59 -12.29 1.51
C ASP A 82 28.73 -13.19 2.01
N MET A 83 28.99 -13.26 3.32
CA MET A 83 30.09 -14.02 3.93
C MET A 83 31.47 -13.71 3.33
N GLY A 84 31.69 -12.49 2.82
CA GLY A 84 32.94 -12.11 2.17
C GLY A 84 33.06 -12.56 0.71
N ARG A 85 32.04 -13.23 0.16
CA ARG A 85 32.05 -13.71 -1.23
C ARG A 85 32.18 -12.55 -2.20
N LYS A 86 32.88 -12.83 -3.31
CA LYS A 86 33.13 -11.89 -4.39
C LYS A 86 32.54 -12.42 -5.69
N LEU A 87 31.97 -11.53 -6.48
CA LEU A 87 31.56 -11.76 -7.85
C LEU A 87 32.35 -10.82 -8.75
N ARG A 88 33.11 -11.39 -9.69
CA ARG A 88 34.02 -10.65 -10.59
C ARG A 88 34.96 -9.71 -9.82
N GLY A 89 35.63 -10.25 -8.80
CA GLY A 89 36.61 -9.51 -7.99
C GLY A 89 36.04 -8.52 -6.96
N LYS A 90 34.75 -8.18 -7.01
CA LYS A 90 34.08 -7.24 -6.09
C LYS A 90 33.14 -7.97 -5.14
N ARG A 91 32.97 -7.47 -3.90
CA ARG A 91 32.01 -8.02 -2.92
C ARG A 91 30.59 -8.12 -3.50
N VAL A 92 29.80 -9.12 -3.11
CA VAL A 92 28.41 -9.25 -3.62
C VAL A 92 27.56 -8.11 -3.09
N PHE A 93 27.51 -7.95 -1.76
CA PHE A 93 26.77 -6.88 -1.08
C PHE A 93 27.68 -5.94 -0.28
N GLY A 94 28.71 -6.48 0.38
CA GLY A 94 29.61 -5.75 1.29
C GLY A 94 29.21 -5.85 2.77
N ASP A 95 30.08 -5.37 3.66
CA ASP A 95 30.01 -5.65 5.10
C ASP A 95 28.81 -5.04 5.82
N HIS A 96 28.19 -4.01 5.24
CA HIS A 96 27.06 -3.30 5.83
C HIS A 96 25.72 -4.03 5.64
N LYS A 97 25.68 -5.08 4.81
CA LYS A 97 24.52 -5.95 4.68
C LYS A 97 24.78 -7.21 5.49
N THR A 98 24.17 -7.31 6.66
CA THR A 98 24.46 -8.39 7.62
C THR A 98 23.29 -9.37 7.74
N ILE A 99 23.60 -10.57 8.20
CA ILE A 99 22.59 -11.61 8.45
C ILE A 99 21.60 -11.10 9.51
N ARG A 100 22.10 -10.59 10.63
CA ARG A 100 21.26 -10.06 11.71
C ARG A 100 20.38 -8.91 11.23
N GLY A 101 20.93 -7.99 10.44
CA GLY A 101 20.16 -6.87 9.90
C GLY A 101 19.05 -7.33 8.96
N THR A 102 19.34 -8.29 8.08
CA THR A 102 18.34 -8.83 7.15
C THR A 102 17.21 -9.55 7.90
N VAL A 103 17.55 -10.35 8.90
CA VAL A 103 16.57 -11.05 9.75
C VAL A 103 15.75 -10.06 10.57
N SER A 104 16.38 -9.05 11.19
CA SER A 104 15.65 -8.05 11.97
C SER A 104 14.71 -7.22 11.08
N GLY A 105 15.14 -6.87 9.86
CA GLY A 105 14.27 -6.25 8.86
C GLY A 105 13.05 -7.09 8.54
N ALA A 106 13.25 -8.38 8.25
CA ALA A 106 12.14 -9.29 7.95
C ALA A 106 11.16 -9.40 9.12
N VAL A 107 11.67 -9.59 10.34
CA VAL A 107 10.84 -9.70 11.54
C VAL A 107 10.07 -8.41 11.81
N CYS A 108 10.74 -7.25 11.81
CA CYS A 108 10.09 -5.98 12.10
C CYS A 108 9.04 -5.60 11.04
N GLY A 109 9.30 -5.84 9.75
CA GLY A 109 8.33 -5.58 8.69
C GLY A 109 7.08 -6.46 8.79
N VAL A 110 7.25 -7.76 9.04
CA VAL A 110 6.11 -8.67 9.25
C VAL A 110 5.34 -8.34 10.52
N LEU A 111 6.04 -7.97 11.61
CA LEU A 111 5.40 -7.54 12.86
C LEU A 111 4.58 -6.26 12.67
N ALA A 112 5.09 -5.30 11.88
CA ALA A 112 4.32 -4.10 11.53
C ALA A 112 3.00 -4.47 10.82
N GLY A 113 3.06 -5.37 9.83
CA GLY A 113 1.85 -5.88 9.19
C GLY A 113 0.92 -6.65 10.12
N ALA A 114 1.48 -7.41 11.08
CA ALA A 114 0.69 -8.12 12.09
C ALA A 114 -0.02 -7.15 13.06
N ILE A 115 0.56 -5.98 13.32
CA ILE A 115 -0.08 -4.90 14.10
C ILE A 115 -1.21 -4.24 13.30
N GLU A 116 -1.09 -4.15 11.98
CA GLU A 116 -2.12 -3.60 11.08
C GLU A 116 -3.28 -4.57 10.84
N ALA A 117 -3.00 -5.88 10.84
CA ALA A 117 -3.95 -6.93 10.48
C ALA A 117 -5.28 -6.93 11.25
N PRO A 118 -5.35 -6.61 12.56
CA PRO A 118 -6.62 -6.50 13.29
C PRO A 118 -7.55 -5.42 12.74
N PHE A 119 -7.00 -4.38 12.12
CA PHE A 119 -7.75 -3.27 11.53
C PHE A 119 -7.98 -3.46 10.03
N PHE A 120 -6.98 -4.04 9.36
CA PHE A 120 -6.97 -4.26 7.91
C PHE A 120 -6.45 -5.67 7.61
N PRO A 121 -7.29 -6.71 7.65
CA PRO A 121 -6.82 -8.11 7.54
C PRO A 121 -6.04 -8.41 6.25
N TYR A 122 -6.40 -7.74 5.16
CA TYR A 122 -5.73 -7.84 3.86
C TYR A 122 -4.29 -7.26 3.88
N MET A 123 -3.97 -6.39 4.85
CA MET A 123 -2.63 -5.81 5.00
C MET A 123 -1.57 -6.84 5.37
N LEU A 124 -1.91 -7.97 6.00
CA LEU A 124 -0.86 -8.93 6.39
C LEU A 124 -0.11 -9.49 5.17
N ALA A 125 -0.84 -9.91 4.14
CA ALA A 125 -0.24 -10.41 2.91
C ALA A 125 0.56 -9.32 2.17
N ILE A 126 0.01 -8.10 2.14
CA ILE A 126 0.65 -6.92 1.55
C ILE A 126 1.93 -6.59 2.31
N ALA A 127 1.90 -6.57 3.64
CA ALA A 127 3.04 -6.29 4.50
C ALA A 127 4.17 -7.31 4.32
N VAL A 128 3.86 -8.60 4.14
CA VAL A 128 4.87 -9.60 3.78
C VAL A 128 5.50 -9.28 2.44
N ALA A 129 4.70 -8.95 1.42
CA ALA A 129 5.21 -8.58 0.10
C ALA A 129 6.06 -7.29 0.13
N LEU A 130 5.59 -6.26 0.82
CA LEU A 130 6.30 -5.00 1.04
C LEU A 130 7.64 -5.22 1.76
N THR A 131 7.65 -6.03 2.80
CA THR A 131 8.84 -6.38 3.57
C THR A 131 9.85 -7.11 2.68
N ALA A 132 9.40 -8.12 1.93
CA ALA A 132 10.24 -8.87 1.01
C ALA A 132 10.83 -7.97 -0.08
N GLY A 133 9.98 -7.12 -0.69
CA GLY A 133 10.40 -6.16 -1.71
C GLY A 133 11.38 -5.11 -1.17
N ALA A 134 11.15 -4.59 0.05
CA ALA A 134 12.05 -3.63 0.68
C ALA A 134 13.44 -4.23 0.93
N ILE A 135 13.51 -5.43 1.51
CA ILE A 135 14.76 -6.15 1.74
C ILE A 135 15.46 -6.45 0.42
N PHE A 136 14.72 -6.94 -0.57
CA PHE A 136 15.27 -7.20 -1.90
C PHE A 136 15.83 -5.93 -2.53
N GLY A 137 15.08 -4.83 -2.50
CA GLY A 137 15.51 -3.55 -3.07
C GLY A 137 16.76 -3.00 -2.41
N ASP A 138 16.86 -3.11 -1.08
CA ASP A 138 18.04 -2.71 -0.32
C ASP A 138 19.27 -3.56 -0.68
N LEU A 139 19.11 -4.89 -0.80
CA LEU A 139 20.16 -5.81 -1.23
C LEU A 139 20.55 -5.58 -2.70
N PHE A 140 19.58 -5.35 -3.57
CA PHE A 140 19.77 -5.07 -4.98
C PHE A 140 20.53 -3.76 -5.17
N GLY A 141 20.15 -2.70 -4.45
CA GLY A 141 20.88 -1.44 -4.43
C GLY A 141 22.33 -1.64 -3.98
N SER A 142 22.54 -2.37 -2.89
CA SER A 142 23.88 -2.74 -2.43
C SER A 142 24.69 -3.49 -3.49
N PHE A 143 24.07 -4.47 -4.15
CA PHE A 143 24.68 -5.24 -5.21
C PHE A 143 25.07 -4.37 -6.40
N MET A 144 24.16 -3.50 -6.88
CA MET A 144 24.42 -2.54 -7.95
C MET A 144 25.56 -1.59 -7.59
N LYS A 145 25.58 -1.05 -6.36
CA LYS A 145 26.69 -0.21 -5.87
C LYS A 145 28.04 -0.92 -5.98
N ARG A 146 28.10 -2.23 -5.65
CA ARG A 146 29.33 -3.02 -5.84
C ARG A 146 29.68 -3.20 -7.31
N ARG A 147 28.71 -3.42 -8.20
CA ARG A 147 28.98 -3.56 -9.65
C ARG A 147 29.54 -2.26 -10.25
N MET A 148 28.99 -1.11 -9.85
CA MET A 148 29.45 0.23 -10.23
C MET A 148 30.82 0.60 -9.65
N GLY A 149 31.37 -0.20 -8.72
CA GLY A 149 32.69 0.04 -8.13
C GLY A 149 32.69 0.92 -6.87
N HIS A 150 31.51 1.24 -6.32
CA HIS A 150 31.44 1.94 -5.05
C HIS A 150 31.81 1.02 -3.88
N ASN A 151 32.60 1.54 -2.94
CA ASN A 151 32.98 0.84 -1.71
C ASN A 151 31.77 0.55 -0.80
N PRO A 152 31.79 -0.53 0.02
CA PRO A 152 30.76 -0.74 1.04
C PRO A 152 30.56 0.50 1.92
N GLY A 153 29.30 0.84 2.20
CA GLY A 153 28.95 2.05 2.95
C GLY A 153 28.90 3.34 2.12
N ALA A 154 29.38 3.33 0.87
CA ALA A 154 29.21 4.48 -0.02
C ALA A 154 27.73 4.79 -0.25
N GLN A 155 27.42 6.08 -0.18
CA GLN A 155 26.10 6.62 -0.45
C GLN A 155 25.94 6.87 -1.95
N VAL A 156 24.83 6.39 -2.51
CA VAL A 156 24.39 6.72 -3.87
C VAL A 156 22.98 7.30 -3.74
N PRO A 157 22.84 8.64 -3.83
CA PRO A 157 21.55 9.31 -3.77
C PRO A 157 20.55 8.69 -4.74
N VAL A 158 19.25 8.77 -4.43
CA VAL A 158 18.16 8.11 -5.15
C VAL A 158 18.13 6.59 -4.95
N LEU A 159 19.23 5.88 -5.19
CA LEU A 159 19.28 4.42 -5.02
C LEU A 159 19.09 4.03 -3.55
N ASP A 160 19.77 4.73 -2.65
CA ASP A 160 19.67 4.49 -1.20
C ASP A 160 18.36 5.02 -0.60
N GLN A 161 17.77 6.03 -1.25
CA GLN A 161 16.56 6.70 -0.76
C GLN A 161 15.27 6.00 -1.22
N TYR A 162 15.20 5.60 -2.48
CA TYR A 162 13.98 5.08 -3.10
C TYR A 162 14.10 3.63 -3.56
N GLY A 163 15.29 3.01 -3.53
CA GLY A 163 15.49 1.63 -3.99
C GLY A 163 14.59 0.64 -3.25
N PHE A 164 14.65 0.62 -1.92
CA PHE A 164 13.78 -0.27 -1.12
C PHE A 164 12.29 0.01 -1.37
N PHE A 165 11.92 1.30 -1.50
CA PHE A 165 10.54 1.74 -1.72
C PHE A 165 9.98 1.21 -3.04
N ILE A 166 10.72 1.38 -4.15
CA ILE A 166 10.29 0.94 -5.47
C ILE A 166 10.08 -0.57 -5.50
N PHE A 167 11.03 -1.35 -4.98
CA PHE A 167 10.89 -2.81 -4.96
C PHE A 167 9.79 -3.29 -4.00
N ALA A 168 9.54 -2.58 -2.90
CA ALA A 168 8.39 -2.86 -2.04
C ALA A 168 7.07 -2.66 -2.79
N MET A 169 6.89 -1.53 -3.46
CA MET A 169 5.69 -1.26 -4.28
C MET A 169 5.52 -2.28 -5.41
N LEU A 170 6.60 -2.65 -6.10
CA LEU A 170 6.56 -3.68 -7.14
C LEU A 170 6.16 -5.06 -6.60
N ALA A 171 6.65 -5.43 -5.42
CA ALA A 171 6.31 -6.70 -4.79
C ALA A 171 4.85 -6.74 -4.33
N ALA A 172 4.31 -5.63 -3.83
CA ALA A 172 2.94 -5.51 -3.37
C ALA A 172 1.92 -5.29 -4.50
N PHE A 173 2.36 -4.78 -5.66
CA PHE A 173 1.51 -4.46 -6.81
C PHE A 173 0.48 -5.56 -7.18
N PRO A 174 0.85 -6.86 -7.25
CA PRO A 174 -0.10 -7.91 -7.61
C PRO A 174 -1.22 -8.15 -6.58
N LEU A 175 -1.02 -7.69 -5.34
CA LEU A 175 -2.00 -7.83 -4.25
C LEU A 175 -3.02 -6.66 -4.23
N GLY A 176 -2.82 -5.65 -5.06
CA GLY A 176 -3.71 -4.49 -5.17
C GLY A 176 -3.65 -3.58 -3.94
N HIS A 177 -4.75 -2.87 -3.70
CA HIS A 177 -4.90 -1.92 -2.58
C HIS A 177 -3.81 -0.84 -2.53
N LEU A 178 -3.24 -0.49 -3.68
CA LEU A 178 -2.23 0.56 -3.73
C LEU A 178 -2.85 1.89 -3.30
N PRO A 179 -2.08 2.75 -2.60
CA PRO A 179 -2.42 4.16 -2.45
C PRO A 179 -2.78 4.79 -3.80
N ASP A 180 -3.69 5.76 -3.78
CA ASP A 180 -4.01 6.52 -4.98
C ASP A 180 -2.82 7.38 -5.42
N LEU A 181 -2.93 8.05 -6.58
CA LEU A 181 -1.83 8.86 -7.12
C LEU A 181 -1.35 9.92 -6.12
N TYR A 182 -2.27 10.59 -5.43
CA TYR A 182 -1.93 11.60 -4.42
C TYR A 182 -1.21 10.98 -3.22
N GLY A 183 -1.65 9.81 -2.76
CA GLY A 183 -1.01 9.04 -1.71
C GLY A 183 0.39 8.56 -2.09
N ILE A 184 0.59 8.12 -3.34
CA ILE A 184 1.92 7.74 -3.86
C ILE A 184 2.86 8.94 -3.89
N VAL A 185 2.39 10.09 -4.39
CA VAL A 185 3.18 11.33 -4.39
C VAL A 185 3.52 11.73 -2.96
N PHE A 186 2.56 11.65 -2.04
CA PHE A 186 2.75 11.92 -0.63
C PHE A 186 3.85 11.04 -0.01
N ILE A 187 3.81 9.71 -0.20
CA ILE A 187 4.82 8.81 0.38
C ILE A 187 6.20 8.96 -0.27
N ILE A 188 6.30 9.37 -1.54
CA ILE A 188 7.58 9.72 -2.16
C ILE A 188 8.20 10.93 -1.45
N ILE A 189 7.41 12.00 -1.26
CA ILE A 189 7.85 13.20 -0.53
C ILE A 189 8.22 12.84 0.91
N LEU A 190 7.37 12.06 1.59
CA LEU A 190 7.61 11.59 2.95
C LEU A 190 8.90 10.77 3.06
N THR A 191 9.14 9.84 2.13
CA THR A 191 10.37 9.03 2.08
C THR A 191 11.60 9.93 2.00
N GLY A 192 11.56 10.94 1.13
CA GLY A 192 12.67 11.88 1.01
C GLY A 192 12.88 12.75 2.24
N ALA A 193 11.80 13.25 2.84
CA ALA A 193 11.88 13.99 4.09
C ALA A 193 12.47 13.14 5.22
N LEU A 194 12.01 11.89 5.36
CA LEU A 194 12.50 10.95 6.37
C LEU A 194 13.99 10.63 6.19
N HIS A 195 14.46 10.48 4.95
CA HIS A 195 15.87 10.23 4.66
C HIS A 195 16.76 11.41 5.11
N VAL A 196 16.34 12.64 4.81
CA VAL A 196 17.06 13.85 5.27
C VAL A 196 17.05 13.93 6.80
N LEU A 197 15.90 13.71 7.43
CA LEU A 197 15.78 13.76 8.89
C LEU A 197 16.63 12.70 9.59
N THR A 198 16.66 11.46 9.07
CA THR A 198 17.49 10.39 9.64
C THR A 198 18.98 10.64 9.43
N ASN A 199 19.40 11.18 8.27
CA ASN A 199 20.79 11.60 8.07
C ASN A 199 21.19 12.75 9.01
N MET A 200 20.33 13.75 9.20
CA MET A 200 20.56 14.84 10.16
C MET A 200 20.65 14.32 11.60
N GLY A 201 19.78 13.38 11.99
CA GLY A 201 19.81 12.73 13.30
C GLY A 201 21.12 11.96 13.53
N ALA A 202 21.54 11.16 12.54
CA ALA A 202 22.79 10.41 12.60
C ALA A 202 24.02 11.34 12.72
N HIS A 203 24.01 12.49 12.04
CA HIS A 203 25.07 13.49 12.18
C HIS A 203 25.09 14.12 13.57
N ARG A 204 23.94 14.51 14.13
CA ARG A 204 23.86 15.08 15.49
C ARG A 204 24.34 14.09 16.57
N LEU A 205 24.12 12.80 16.34
CA LEU A 205 24.61 11.72 17.21
C LEU A 205 26.08 11.33 16.95
N ARG A 206 26.79 12.06 16.07
CA ARG A 206 28.17 11.79 15.63
C ARG A 206 28.41 10.39 15.07
N LEU A 207 27.36 9.73 14.60
CA LEU A 207 27.44 8.43 13.90
C LEU A 207 27.88 8.59 12.44
N LYS A 208 27.80 9.82 11.90
CA LYS A 208 28.35 10.23 10.61
C LYS A 208 29.03 11.59 10.72
N GLU A 209 30.11 11.76 9.96
CA GLU A 209 30.84 13.03 9.85
C GLU A 209 30.08 14.09 9.05
N VAL A 210 29.15 13.68 8.16
CA VAL A 210 28.47 14.59 7.22
C VAL A 210 26.94 14.38 7.17
N PRO A 211 26.13 15.46 7.06
CA PRO A 211 24.66 15.43 7.18
C PRO A 211 23.85 15.12 5.92
N TRP A 212 24.49 14.96 4.75
CA TRP A 212 23.78 14.74 3.48
C TRP A 212 23.60 13.24 3.19
#